data_AF-A0A7V5SKF0-F1
#
_entry.id   AF-A0A7V5SKF0-F1
#
_cell.length_a   1.000
_cell.length_b   1.000
_cell.length_c   1.000
_cell.angle_alpha   90.00
_cell.angle_beta   90.00
_cell.angle_gamma   90.00
#
_symmetry.space_group_name_H-M   'P 1'
#
loop_
_entity.id
_entity.type
_entity.pdbx_description
1 polymer ?
#
loop_
_entity_poly.entity_id
_entity_poly.type
_entity_poly.pdbx_seq_one_letter_code
_entity_poly.pdbx_strand_id
1 'polypeptide(L)' 'MPRKAAKAQNRKPARGRPSLFQNRRLLSVTLEQSDYESLLQLARGVGMGASTYVRMLIKRAIQELPQQSSQ' A
#
# COMPACT_ATOMS: atom_id res chain seq x y z
N MET A 1 -41.31 18.44 23.45
CA MET A 1 -41.11 17.84 22.11
C MET A 1 -39.83 16.98 22.12
N PRO A 2 -39.88 15.64 22.15
CA PRO A 2 -38.66 14.82 22.11
C PRO A 2 -38.16 14.65 20.67
N ARG A 3 -36.90 15.01 20.41
CA ARG A 3 -36.23 14.78 19.12
C ARG A 3 -35.96 13.28 18.94
N LYS A 4 -36.48 12.70 17.86
CA LYS A 4 -36.21 11.30 17.46
C LYS A 4 -34.72 11.14 17.14
N ALA A 5 -34.06 10.20 17.81
CA ALA A 5 -32.72 9.74 17.47
C ALA A 5 -32.72 9.09 16.07
N ALA A 6 -31.82 9.53 15.20
CA ALA A 6 -31.62 8.94 13.89
C ALA A 6 -31.16 7.48 14.06
N LYS A 7 -31.96 6.55 13.56
CA LYS A 7 -31.63 5.12 13.53
C LYS A 7 -30.33 4.94 12.74
N ALA A 8 -29.29 4.44 13.39
CA ALA A 8 -28.08 3.95 12.74
C ALA A 8 -28.49 2.83 11.76
N GLN A 9 -28.49 3.16 10.48
CA GLN A 9 -28.87 2.26 9.41
C GLN A 9 -27.80 1.18 9.30
N ASN A 10 -28.15 0.00 9.79
CA ASN A 10 -27.37 -1.23 9.81
C ASN A 10 -27.06 -1.66 8.35
N ARG A 11 -25.98 -1.13 7.76
CA ARG A 11 -25.54 -1.48 6.40
C ARG A 11 -24.89 -2.86 6.44
N LYS A 12 -25.69 -3.88 6.10
CA LYS A 12 -25.19 -5.23 5.80
C LYS A 12 -24.03 -5.12 4.81
N PRO A 13 -22.86 -5.75 5.06
CA PRO A 13 -21.74 -5.69 4.14
C PRO A 13 -22.16 -6.30 2.80
N ALA A 14 -21.96 -5.54 1.72
CA ALA A 14 -22.23 -6.01 0.36
C ALA A 14 -21.39 -7.26 0.07
N ARG A 15 -22.03 -8.43 0.05
CA ARG A 15 -21.47 -9.68 -0.51
C ARG A 15 -20.99 -9.38 -1.93
N GLY A 16 -19.68 -9.31 -2.14
CA GLY A 16 -19.09 -9.26 -3.49
C GLY A 16 -18.10 -8.14 -3.78
N ARG A 17 -17.86 -7.18 -2.88
CA ARG A 17 -16.69 -6.30 -3.00
C ARG A 17 -15.55 -6.90 -2.18
N PRO A 18 -14.54 -7.55 -2.79
CA PRO A 18 -13.35 -7.93 -2.05
C PRO A 18 -12.78 -6.66 -1.42
N SER A 19 -12.45 -6.72 -0.14
CA SER A 19 -11.83 -5.57 0.50
C SER A 19 -10.50 -5.32 -0.22
N LEU A 20 -10.38 -4.15 -0.84
CA LEU A 20 -9.15 -3.71 -1.53
C LEU A 20 -7.93 -3.68 -0.58
N PHE A 21 -8.15 -3.91 0.71
CA PHE A 21 -7.15 -3.85 1.77
C PHE A 21 -6.99 -5.16 2.55
N GLN A 22 -7.70 -6.25 2.20
CA GLN A 22 -7.66 -7.51 2.98
C GLN A 22 -6.30 -8.23 2.96
N ASN A 23 -5.42 -7.94 1.98
CA ASN A 23 -4.11 -8.58 1.83
C ASN A 23 -2.91 -7.62 1.92
N ARG A 24 -3.01 -6.54 2.71
CA ARG A 24 -1.85 -5.66 2.96
C ARG A 24 -1.12 -6.10 4.22
N ARG A 25 -0.14 -7.01 4.09
CA ARG A 25 0.88 -7.19 5.14
C ARG A 25 1.74 -5.93 5.19
N LEU A 26 1.81 -5.31 6.38
CA LEU A 26 2.73 -4.21 6.62
C LEU A 26 4.13 -4.82 6.80
N LEU A 27 5.07 -4.37 5.98
CA LEU A 27 6.47 -4.75 6.09
C LEU A 27 7.23 -3.54 6.61
N SER A 28 7.97 -3.71 7.69
CA SER A 28 8.96 -2.75 8.17
C SER A 28 10.29 -3.03 7.50
N VAL A 29 10.98 -1.98 7.08
CA VAL A 29 12.31 -2.04 6.48
C VAL A 29 13.16 -1.00 7.19
N THR A 30 14.36 -1.39 7.60
CA THR A 30 15.34 -0.47 8.18
C THR A 30 16.22 0.05 7.05
N LEU A 31 16.39 1.37 6.99
CA LEU A 31 17.26 2.06 6.05
C LEU A 31 18.17 2.99 6.83
N GLU A 32 19.33 3.31 6.25
CA GLU A 32 20.12 4.44 6.74
C GLU A 32 19.36 5.75 6.52
N GLN A 33 19.65 6.75 7.36
CA GLN A 33 18.93 8.03 7.33
C GLN A 33 19.07 8.74 5.98
N SER A 34 20.27 8.73 5.39
CA SER A 34 20.54 9.31 4.07
C SER A 34 19.73 8.66 2.94
N ASP A 35 19.61 7.34 2.98
CA ASP A 35 18.86 6.57 1.99
C ASP A 35 17.36 6.81 2.13
N TYR A 36 16.88 6.91 3.37
CA TYR A 36 15.48 7.22 3.66
C TYR A 36 15.09 8.61 3.15
N GLU A 37 15.92 9.63 3.36
CA GLU A 37 15.67 10.99 2.86
C GLU A 37 15.69 11.04 1.33
N SER A 38 16.67 10.40 0.71
CA SER A 38 16.76 10.28 -0.75
C SER A 38 15.52 9.60 -1.32
N LEU A 39 15.08 8.50 -0.71
CA LEU A 39 13.86 7.79 -1.10
C LEU A 39 12.62 8.68 -1.00
N LEU A 40 12.49 9.47 0.08
CA LEU A 40 11.37 10.39 0.25
C LEU A 40 11.36 11.48 -0.82
N GLN A 41 12.52 12.05 -1.16
CA GLN A 41 12.62 13.08 -2.18
C GLN A 41 12.24 12.54 -3.56
N LEU A 42 12.75 11.36 -3.91
CA LEU A 42 12.43 10.68 -5.18
C LEU A 42 10.94 10.33 -5.26
N ALA A 43 10.39 9.75 -4.20
CA ALA A 43 8.96 9.39 -4.15
C ALA A 43 8.06 10.63 -4.31
N ARG A 44 8.41 11.75 -3.65
CA ARG A 44 7.71 13.03 -3.79
C ARG A 44 7.82 13.59 -5.21
N GLY A 45 9.00 13.49 -5.84
CA GLY A 45 9.21 13.94 -7.22
C GLY A 45 8.30 13.26 -8.24
N VAL A 46 7.86 12.03 -7.95
CA VAL A 46 6.94 11.25 -8.80
C VAL A 46 5.49 11.30 -8.27
N GLY A 47 5.22 12.05 -7.20
CA GLY A 47 3.88 12.16 -6.60
C GLY A 47 3.39 10.87 -5.92
N MET A 48 4.31 10.02 -5.46
CA MET A 48 3.99 8.73 -4.82
C MET A 48 4.37 8.72 -3.34
N GLY A 49 3.66 7.91 -2.55
CA GLY A 49 4.10 7.58 -1.19
C GLY A 49 5.34 6.68 -1.20
N ALA A 50 6.22 6.83 -0.20
CA ALA A 50 7.49 6.09 -0.12
C ALA A 50 7.31 4.56 -0.24
N SER A 51 6.35 3.98 0.49
CA SER A 51 6.08 2.54 0.43
C SER A 51 5.60 2.08 -0.94
N THR A 52 4.88 2.93 -1.68
CA THR A 52 4.43 2.64 -3.05
C THR A 52 5.61 2.69 -4.01
N TYR A 53 6.45 3.70 -3.87
CA TYR A 53 7.65 3.89 -4.68
C TYR A 53 8.63 2.72 -4.49
N VAL A 54 8.90 2.30 -3.25
CA VAL A 54 9.73 1.11 -2.95
C VAL A 54 9.15 -0.16 -3.59
N ARG A 55 7.83 -0.39 -3.49
CA ARG A 55 7.19 -1.56 -4.13
C ARG A 55 7.37 -1.56 -5.64
N MET A 56 7.31 -0.39 -6.28
CA MET A 56 7.55 -0.25 -7.71
C MET A 56 9.00 -0.61 -8.06
N LEU A 57 9.97 -0.09 -7.31
CA LEU A 57 11.39 -0.41 -7.51
C LEU A 57 11.69 -1.90 -7.35
N ILE A 58 11.15 -2.54 -6.29
CA ILE A 58 11.29 -3.99 -6.08
C ILE A 58 10.70 -4.77 -7.26
N LYS A 59 9.50 -4.41 -7.73
CA LYS A 59 8.88 -5.07 -8.88
C LYS A 59 9.74 -4.96 -10.13
N ARG A 60 10.30 -3.78 -10.39
CA ARG A 60 11.19 -3.54 -11.53
C ARG A 60 12.46 -4.38 -11.43
N ALA A 61 13.11 -4.38 -10.26
CA ALA A 61 14.30 -5.20 -10.02
C ALA A 61 14.03 -6.69 -10.23
N ILE A 62 12.88 -7.21 -9.79
CA ILE A 62 12.48 -8.61 -10.01
C ILE A 62 12.29 -8.92 -11.50
N GLN A 63 11.74 -7.98 -12.28
CA GLN A 63 11.55 -8.16 -13.72
C GLN A 63 12.87 -8.11 -14.51
N GLU A 64 13.85 -7.38 -14.01
CA GLU A 64 15.19 -7.25 -14.61
C GLU A 64 16.13 -8.40 -14.20
N LEU A 65 15.80 -9.17 -13.15
CA LEU A 65 16.52 -10.40 -12.84
C LEU A 65 16.34 -11.40 -14.00
N PRO A 66 17.42 -12.01 -14.52
CA PRO A 66 17.28 -13.09 -15.48
C PRO A 66 16.37 -14.14 -14.85
N GLN A 67 15.32 -14.56 -15.56
CA GLN A 67 14.48 -15.65 -15.09
C GLN A 67 15.40 -16.83 -14.78
N GLN A 68 15.65 -17.07 -13.49
CA GLN A 68 16.19 -18.34 -13.05
C GLN A 68 15.10 -19.34 -13.36
N SER A 69 15.16 -19.91 -14.56
CA SER A 69 14.42 -21.10 -14.94
C SER A 69 14.76 -22.15 -13.90
N SER A 70 13.86 -22.33 -12.94
CA SER A 70 13.89 -23.48 -12.04
C SER A 70 13.77 -24.72 -12.92
N GLN A 71 14.91 -25.38 -13.17
CA GLN A 71 14.98 -26.77 -13.62
C GLN A 71 14.70 -27.70 -12.45
#